data_AF-A0A938RN62-F1
#
_entry.id   AF-A0A938RN62-F1
#
_cell.length_a   1.000
_cell.length_b   1.000
_cell.length_c   1.000
_cell.angle_alpha   90.00
_cell.angle_beta   90.00
_cell.angle_gamma   90.00
#
_symmetry.space_group_name_H-M   'P 1'
#
loop_
_entity.id
_entity.type
_entity.pdbx_description
1 polymer ?
#
loop_
_entity_poly.entity_id
_entity_poly.type
_entity_poly.pdbx_seq_one_letter_code
_entity_poly.pdbx_strand_id
1 'polypeptide(L)'
;WIWGALGGRIDHALANLSLLVRGIERGVEARLIDGWCELFLVTRRKVIDGREGQTVSVLPFMGDVSGVTLTGFEYPLTKAAMTVGRPYGISNILAARQGVIEVESGCLLVVRYFRPECFPGEEGR
;
A
#
# COMPACT_ATOMS: atom_id res chain seq x y z
N TRP A 1 -0.09 -13.44 -6.89
CA TRP A 1 0.58 -12.33 -7.58
C TRP A 1 -0.02 -12.20 -8.95
N ILE A 2 -0.41 -10.99 -9.33
CA ILE A 2 -1.01 -10.65 -10.63
C ILE A 2 -0.11 -9.59 -11.25
N TRP A 3 0.48 -9.89 -12.41
CA TRP A 3 1.49 -9.03 -13.05
C TRP A 3 0.88 -8.17 -14.16
N GLY A 4 1.49 -7.02 -14.46
CA GLY A 4 0.99 -6.06 -15.45
C GLY A 4 -0.36 -5.47 -15.05
N ALA A 5 -0.56 -5.32 -13.74
CA ALA A 5 -1.88 -5.14 -13.15
C ALA A 5 -2.44 -3.72 -13.24
N LEU A 6 -1.61 -2.68 -13.43
CA LEU A 6 -2.06 -1.29 -13.46
C LEU A 6 -2.15 -0.78 -14.90
N GLY A 7 -1.12 -1.04 -15.72
CA GLY A 7 -1.13 -0.70 -17.15
C GLY A 7 -1.50 0.77 -17.41
N GLY A 8 -2.17 1.04 -18.54
CA GLY A 8 -2.61 2.41 -18.90
C GLY A 8 -4.12 2.65 -18.84
N ARG A 9 -4.92 1.59 -18.65
CA ARG A 9 -6.39 1.66 -18.63
C ARG A 9 -6.90 1.62 -17.20
N ILE A 10 -7.43 2.75 -16.72
CA ILE A 10 -7.86 2.92 -15.33
C ILE A 10 -8.95 1.92 -14.90
N ASP A 11 -9.87 1.58 -15.80
CA ASP A 11 -10.91 0.60 -15.56
C ASP A 11 -10.35 -0.81 -15.32
N HIS A 12 -9.30 -1.20 -16.05
CA HIS A 12 -8.60 -2.46 -15.82
C HIS A 12 -7.86 -2.46 -14.47
N ALA A 13 -7.18 -1.36 -14.14
CA ALA A 13 -6.49 -1.21 -12.85
C ALA A 13 -7.47 -1.35 -11.67
N LEU A 14 -8.64 -0.69 -11.75
CA LEU A 14 -9.68 -0.78 -10.73
C LEU A 14 -10.29 -2.20 -10.65
N ALA A 15 -10.52 -2.86 -11.78
CA ALA A 15 -10.97 -4.25 -11.81
C ALA A 15 -9.96 -5.19 -11.14
N ASN A 16 -8.66 -5.03 -11.43
CA ASN A 16 -7.60 -5.81 -10.81
C ASN A 16 -7.48 -5.53 -9.31
N LEU A 17 -7.66 -4.27 -8.88
CA LEU A 17 -7.67 -3.90 -7.47
C LEU A 17 -8.77 -4.65 -6.71
N SER A 18 -9.95 -4.83 -7.31
CA SER A 18 -11.04 -5.62 -6.71
C SER A 18 -10.67 -7.09 -6.48
N LEU A 19 -9.71 -7.65 -7.23
CA LEU A 19 -9.24 -9.03 -7.02
C LEU A 19 -8.48 -9.20 -5.70
N LEU A 20 -7.90 -8.11 -5.16
CA LEU A 20 -7.28 -8.17 -3.84
C LEU A 20 -8.32 -8.44 -2.73
N VAL A 21 -9.54 -7.90 -2.88
CA VAL A 21 -10.66 -8.17 -1.97
C VAL A 21 -10.99 -9.66 -1.96
N ARG A 22 -11.10 -10.25 -3.15
CA ARG A 22 -11.32 -11.70 -3.31
C ARG A 22 -10.24 -12.55 -2.68
N GLY A 23 -9.00 -12.04 -2.61
CA GLY A 23 -7.88 -12.67 -1.90
C GLY A 23 -8.14 -12.73 -0.40
N ILE A 24 -8.47 -11.59 0.22
CA ILE A 24 -8.83 -11.52 1.65
C ILE A 24 -9.98 -12.46 1.98
N GLU A 25 -11.07 -12.40 1.22
CA GLU A 25 -12.28 -13.23 1.46
C GLU A 25 -11.98 -14.73 1.46
N ARG A 26 -10.98 -15.15 0.66
CA ARG A 26 -10.55 -16.54 0.55
C ARG A 26 -9.36 -16.88 1.46
N GLY A 27 -8.86 -15.94 2.25
CA GLY A 27 -7.65 -16.13 3.06
C GLY A 27 -6.38 -16.34 2.24
N VAL A 28 -6.34 -15.87 1.00
CA VAL A 28 -5.21 -16.01 0.08
C VAL A 28 -4.46 -14.68 -0.02
N GLU A 29 -3.13 -14.74 0.12
CA GLU A 29 -2.29 -13.57 -0.13
C GLU A 29 -2.32 -13.22 -1.63
N ALA A 30 -2.83 -12.02 -1.92
CA ALA A 30 -2.86 -11.46 -3.26
C ALA A 30 -2.06 -10.16 -3.30
N ARG A 31 -1.35 -9.98 -4.42
CA ARG A 31 -0.58 -8.77 -4.73
C ARG A 31 -0.74 -8.44 -6.19
N LEU A 32 -0.92 -7.17 -6.50
CA LEU A 32 -0.78 -6.64 -7.85
C LEU A 32 0.65 -6.16 -8.02
N ILE A 33 1.30 -6.55 -9.10
CA ILE A 33 2.67 -6.19 -9.41
C ILE A 33 2.68 -5.46 -10.75
N ASP A 34 3.35 -4.32 -10.78
CA ASP A 34 3.69 -3.60 -12.00
C ASP A 34 5.19 -3.24 -11.99
N GLY A 35 5.70 -2.60 -13.05
CA GLY A 35 7.14 -2.32 -13.22
C GLY A 35 7.76 -1.51 -12.07
N TRP A 36 6.97 -0.67 -11.41
CA TRP A 36 7.44 0.34 -10.44
C TRP A 36 7.08 -0.01 -9.01
N CYS A 37 5.98 -0.74 -8.82
CA CYS A 37 5.36 -0.89 -7.52
C CYS A 37 4.59 -2.21 -7.38
N GLU A 38 4.26 -2.51 -6.13
CA GLU A 38 3.25 -3.50 -5.79
C GLU A 38 2.13 -2.89 -4.97
N LEU A 39 0.95 -3.48 -5.10
CA LEU A 39 -0.23 -3.17 -4.31
C LEU A 39 -0.71 -4.41 -3.57
N PHE A 40 -1.06 -4.25 -2.30
CA PHE A 40 -1.62 -5.31 -1.47
C PHE A 40 -2.49 -4.73 -0.36
N LEU A 41 -3.29 -5.58 0.28
CA LEU A 41 -4.18 -5.19 1.37
C LEU A 41 -3.64 -5.65 2.73
N VAL A 42 -3.88 -4.85 3.77
CA VAL A 42 -3.50 -5.15 5.16
C VAL A 42 -4.71 -4.96 6.07
N THR A 43 -5.11 -6.02 6.77
CA THR A 43 -6.23 -6.03 7.74
C THR A 43 -5.81 -6.30 9.18
N ARG A 44 -4.54 -6.68 9.38
CA ARG A 44 -3.92 -6.86 10.70
C ARG A 44 -2.51 -6.31 10.65
N ARG A 45 -1.52 -7.18 10.57
CA ARG A 45 -0.10 -6.81 10.60
C ARG A 45 0.59 -7.22 9.32
N LYS A 46 1.40 -6.33 8.75
CA LYS A 46 2.30 -6.63 7.64
C LYS A 46 3.67 -6.03 7.89
N VAL A 47 4.69 -6.84 7.70
CA VAL A 47 6.08 -6.41 7.64
C VAL A 47 6.46 -6.21 6.18
N ILE A 48 7.13 -5.10 5.90
CA ILE A 48 7.59 -4.72 4.57
C ILE A 48 9.11 -4.62 4.63
N ASP A 49 9.79 -5.50 3.92
CA ASP A 49 11.25 -5.44 3.77
C ASP A 49 11.61 -4.59 2.57
N GLY A 50 12.38 -3.53 2.79
CA GLY A 50 12.69 -2.54 1.79
C GLY A 50 14.06 -1.89 2.00
N ARG A 51 14.20 -0.69 1.47
CA ARG A 51 15.35 0.18 1.65
C ARG A 51 14.85 1.55 2.09
N GLU A 52 15.68 2.23 2.86
CA GLU A 52 15.44 3.62 3.23
C GLU A 52 15.24 4.48 1.96
N GLY A 53 14.30 5.42 2.02
CA GLY A 53 13.92 6.29 0.90
C GLY A 53 12.85 5.72 -0.03
N GLN A 54 12.44 4.46 0.11
CA GLN A 54 11.34 3.91 -0.69
C GLN A 54 9.99 4.49 -0.28
N THR A 55 9.20 4.93 -1.26
CA THR A 55 7.86 5.45 -1.03
C THR A 55 6.86 4.33 -0.77
N VAL A 56 6.09 4.47 0.30
CA VAL A 56 4.97 3.61 0.67
C VAL A 56 3.76 4.48 0.98
N SER A 57 2.70 4.32 0.19
CA SER A 57 1.41 4.96 0.43
C SER A 57 0.47 3.98 1.12
N VAL A 58 -0.23 4.46 2.15
CA VAL A 58 -1.28 3.71 2.85
C VAL A 58 -2.59 4.49 2.80
N LEU A 59 -3.68 3.82 2.47
CA LEU A 59 -5.00 4.44 2.33
C LEU A 59 -6.11 3.51 2.83
N PRO A 60 -7.15 4.04 3.49
CA PRO A 60 -8.37 3.29 3.77
C PRO A 60 -8.95 2.66 2.51
N PHE A 61 -9.34 1.39 2.62
CA PHE A 61 -9.96 0.64 1.54
C PHE A 61 -11.15 -0.14 2.09
N MET A 62 -12.23 -0.22 1.33
CA MET A 62 -13.51 -0.85 1.73
C MET A 62 -14.17 -0.23 2.97
N GLY A 63 -13.73 0.95 3.42
CA GLY A 63 -14.28 1.65 4.58
C GLY A 63 -13.20 2.35 5.40
N ASP A 64 -13.62 2.93 6.51
CA ASP A 64 -12.71 3.55 7.48
C ASP A 64 -11.88 2.50 8.24
N VAL A 65 -10.72 2.92 8.72
CA VAL A 65 -9.74 2.07 9.39
C VAL A 65 -9.36 2.69 10.73
N SER A 66 -9.26 1.87 11.78
CA SER A 66 -8.86 2.32 13.12
C SER A 66 -7.69 1.52 13.68
N GLY A 67 -6.97 2.14 14.61
CA GLY A 67 -5.81 1.53 15.27
C GLY A 67 -4.59 1.41 14.35
N VAL A 68 -4.47 2.29 13.36
CA VAL A 68 -3.37 2.26 12.38
C VAL A 68 -2.07 2.68 13.05
N THR A 69 -1.08 1.78 13.04
CA THR A 69 0.27 2.05 13.54
C THR A 69 1.28 1.78 12.44
N LEU A 70 2.15 2.77 12.19
CA LEU A 70 3.22 2.71 11.20
C LEU A 70 4.56 2.87 11.92
N THR A 71 5.39 1.83 11.89
CA THR A 71 6.74 1.83 12.49
C THR A 71 7.80 1.67 11.40
N GLY A 72 8.91 2.41 11.50
CA GLY A 72 9.97 2.39 10.47
C GLY A 72 9.68 3.28 9.25
N PHE A 73 8.80 4.27 9.42
CA PHE A 73 8.42 5.25 8.40
C PHE A 73 8.79 6.67 8.86
N GLU A 74 9.04 7.58 7.93
CA GLU A 74 9.35 8.99 8.20
C GLU A 74 8.17 9.72 8.86
N TYR A 75 6.95 9.38 8.45
CA TYR A 75 5.72 9.85 9.10
C TYR A 75 5.06 8.69 9.86
N PRO A 76 5.52 8.35 11.07
CA PRO A 76 4.95 7.27 11.85
C PRO A 76 3.53 7.62 12.31
N LEU A 77 2.72 6.60 12.51
CA LEU A 77 1.39 6.72 13.10
C LEU A 77 1.33 5.82 14.33
N THR A 78 0.55 6.22 15.33
CA THR A 78 0.29 5.42 16.54
C THR A 78 -1.21 5.38 16.79
N LYS A 79 -1.82 4.19 16.61
CA LYS A 79 -3.26 3.96 16.79
C LYS A 79 -4.17 4.99 16.12
N ALA A 80 -3.77 5.49 14.95
CA ALA A 80 -4.50 6.52 14.22
C ALA A 80 -5.78 5.95 13.59
N ALA A 81 -6.75 6.85 13.33
CA ALA A 81 -7.94 6.54 12.53
C ALA A 81 -7.79 7.17 11.14
N MET A 82 -7.98 6.37 10.10
CA MET A 82 -7.95 6.82 8.71
C MET A 82 -9.35 6.71 8.10
N THR A 83 -9.87 7.84 7.62
CA THR A 83 -11.21 7.94 7.02
C THR A 83 -11.12 8.02 5.51
N VAL A 84 -12.02 7.32 4.80
CA VAL A 84 -12.13 7.42 3.34
C VAL A 84 -12.34 8.88 2.92
N GLY A 85 -11.57 9.32 1.91
CA GLY A 85 -11.58 10.72 1.46
C GLY A 85 -10.62 11.65 2.21
N ARG A 86 -9.84 11.14 3.19
CA ARG A 86 -8.75 11.89 3.86
C ARG A 86 -7.41 11.17 3.68
N PRO A 87 -6.73 11.34 2.54
CA PRO A 87 -5.61 10.50 2.14
C PRO A 87 -4.26 10.97 2.72
N TYR A 88 -4.17 11.19 4.04
CA TYR A 88 -2.95 11.70 4.68
C TYR A 88 -1.81 10.65 4.79
N GLY A 89 -2.09 9.38 4.48
CA GLY A 89 -1.08 8.30 4.46
C GLY A 89 -0.39 8.12 3.10
N ILE A 90 -0.67 8.98 2.12
CA ILE A 90 -0.04 8.96 0.80
C ILE A 90 1.40 9.45 0.91
N SER A 91 2.29 8.83 0.13
CA SER A 91 3.70 9.23 -0.05
C SER A 91 4.52 9.25 1.24
N ASN A 92 4.27 8.30 2.15
CA ASN A 92 5.17 8.07 3.28
C ASN A 92 6.47 7.44 2.78
N ILE A 93 7.53 7.51 3.58
CA ILE A 93 8.87 7.06 3.20
C ILE A 93 9.33 6.03 4.23
N LEU A 94 9.88 4.90 3.77
CA LEU A 94 10.58 3.99 4.66
C LEU A 94 11.83 4.67 5.20
N ALA A 95 11.89 4.83 6.52
CA ALA A 95 13.04 5.39 7.23
C ALA A 95 14.07 4.32 7.64
N ALA A 96 13.80 3.05 7.31
CA ALA A 96 14.65 1.91 7.64
C ALA A 96 14.54 0.82 6.57
N ARG A 97 15.34 -0.25 6.72
CA ARG A 97 15.26 -1.45 5.88
C ARG A 97 13.97 -2.25 6.05
N GLN A 98 13.18 -1.93 7.07
CA GLN A 98 11.95 -2.62 7.39
C GLN A 98 10.91 -1.62 7.91
N GLY A 99 9.70 -1.70 7.37
CA GLY A 99 8.52 -1.01 7.88
C GLY A 99 7.50 -2.01 8.41
N VAL A 100 6.76 -1.63 9.44
CA VAL A 100 5.66 -2.43 10.01
C VAL A 100 4.37 -1.62 9.96
N ILE A 101 3.35 -2.22 9.35
CA ILE A 101 1.99 -1.69 9.27
C ILE A 101 1.09 -2.56 10.13
N GLU A 102 0.40 -1.95 11.08
CA GLU A 102 -0.56 -2.61 11.95
C GLU A 102 -1.91 -1.90 11.91
N VAL A 103 -2.98 -2.69 11.94
CA VAL A 103 -4.38 -2.28 11.85
C VAL A 103 -5.18 -3.08 12.88
N GLU A 104 -5.97 -2.40 13.71
CA GLU A 104 -6.88 -3.05 14.67
C GLU A 104 -8.22 -3.41 14.01
N SER A 105 -8.75 -2.52 13.16
CA SER A 105 -10.00 -2.76 12.42
C SER A 105 -10.00 -2.03 11.06
N GLY A 106 -10.63 -2.64 10.06
CA GLY A 106 -10.70 -2.14 8.70
C GLY A 106 -9.65 -2.76 7.77
N CYS A 107 -9.45 -2.13 6.62
CA CYS A 107 -8.55 -2.62 5.58
C CYS A 107 -7.77 -1.45 4.96
N LEU A 108 -6.44 -1.56 4.92
CA LEU A 108 -5.59 -0.61 4.21
C LEU A 108 -5.20 -1.17 2.86
N LEU A 109 -5.32 -0.33 1.82
CA LEU A 109 -4.56 -0.49 0.60
C LEU A 109 -3.17 0.10 0.80
N VAL A 110 -2.15 -0.72 0.49
CA VAL A 110 -0.76 -0.32 0.53
C VAL A 110 -0.22 -0.33 -0.89
N VAL A 111 0.42 0.77 -1.29
CA VAL A 111 1.17 0.88 -2.54
C VAL A 111 2.62 1.10 -2.20
N ARG A 112 3.50 0.19 -2.62
CA ARG A 112 4.94 0.27 -2.35
C ARG A 112 5.72 0.38 -3.64
N TYR A 113 6.53 1.43 -3.76
CA TYR A 113 7.44 1.59 -4.88
C TYR A 113 8.75 0.84 -4.63
N PHE A 114 9.26 0.16 -5.66
CA PHE A 114 10.45 -0.67 -5.56
C PHE A 114 11.75 0.12 -5.52
N ARG A 115 11.75 1.36 -5.98
CA ARG A 115 12.91 2.24 -6.00
C ARG A 115 12.54 3.59 -5.36
N PRO A 116 13.45 4.21 -4.59
CA PRO A 116 13.29 5.60 -4.15
C PRO A 116 13.08 6.53 -5.33
N GLU A 117 12.16 7.49 -5.19
CA GLU A 117 11.95 8.60 -6.14
C GLU A 117 11.78 8.16 -7.61
N CYS A 118 11.21 6.97 -7.83
CA CYS A 118 11.02 6.41 -9.17
C CYS A 118 9.54 6.09 -9.39
N PHE A 119 8.88 6.96 -10.15
CA PHE A 119 7.46 6.88 -10.43
C PHE A 119 7.20 6.68 -11.94
N PRO A 120 6.09 6.02 -12.31
CA PRO A 120 5.71 5.87 -13.72
C PRO A 120 5.63 7.24 -14.41
N GLY A 121 6.29 7.38 -15.57
CA GLY A 121 6.26 8.60 -16.37
C GLY A 121 7.30 9.67 -16.00
N GLU A 122 8.15 9.41 -14.99
CA GLU A 122 9.26 10.31 -14.60
C GLU A 122 10.64 9.83 -15.09
N GLU A 123 10.67 8.81 -15.95
CA GLU A 123 11.91 8.32 -16.56
C GLU A 123 12.50 9.37 -17.50
N GLY A 124 13.65 9.94 -17.13
CA GLY A 124 14.41 10.89 -17.95
C GLY A 124 14.40 12.35 -17.46
N ARG A 125 13.98 12.61 -16.21
CA ARG A 125 14.28 13.87 -15.50
C ARG A 125 15.60 13.80 -14.76
#